data_AF-A0A238YX07-F1
#
_entry.id   AF-A0A238YX07-F1
#
_cell.length_a   1.000
_cell.length_b   1.000
_cell.length_c   1.000
_cell.angle_alpha   90.00
_cell.angle_beta   90.00
_cell.angle_gamma   90.00
#
_symmetry.space_group_name_H-M   'P 1'
#
loop_
_entity.id
_entity.type
_entity.pdbx_description
1 polymer ?
#
loop_
_entity_poly.entity_id
_entity_poly.type
_entity_poly.pdbx_seq_one_letter_code
_entity_poly.pdbx_strand_id
1 'polypeptide(L)'
;MTLPHLLQLNFALAAYLTGLIWTVQLVHYPSFAQVAPEKFVVFHRQHSTRMGWIVMVPMVLELGLAAWLAWAGQALGGAVWWSLALVLLIWAATFFISVPFHNRLAQGYNYIAIDGLVRTNWIRTLAWTVRPFLLGTLLW
;
A
#
# COMPACT_ATOMS: atom_id res chain seq x y z
N MET A 1 -7.35 -24.59 0.71
CA MET A 1 -7.22 -23.74 1.92
C MET A 1 -8.62 -23.56 2.52
N THR A 2 -8.79 -23.72 3.83
CA THR A 2 -10.10 -23.49 4.47
C THR A 2 -10.37 -21.99 4.64
N LEU A 3 -11.64 -21.60 4.81
CA LEU A 3 -12.03 -20.20 4.97
C LEU A 3 -11.32 -19.50 6.16
N PRO A 4 -11.17 -20.12 7.35
CA PRO A 4 -10.41 -19.50 8.45
C PRO A 4 -8.95 -19.23 8.10
N HIS A 5 -8.26 -20.17 7.44
CA HIS A 5 -6.88 -19.96 7.01
C HIS A 5 -6.76 -18.86 5.96
N LEU A 6 -7.72 -18.76 5.03
CA LEU A 6 -7.78 -17.67 4.04
C LEU A 6 -7.96 -16.30 4.70
N LEU A 7 -8.82 -16.22 5.71
CA LEU A 7 -9.05 -15.00 6.48
C LEU A 7 -7.81 -14.60 7.28
N GLN A 8 -7.17 -15.54 7.98
CA GLN A 8 -5.91 -15.31 8.71
C GLN A 8 -4.80 -14.82 7.79
N LEU A 9 -4.66 -15.42 6.61
CA LEU A 9 -3.66 -15.00 5.62
C LEU A 9 -3.94 -13.58 5.10
N ASN A 10 -5.20 -13.25 4.82
CA ASN A 10 -5.61 -11.89 4.44
C ASN A 10 -5.28 -10.88 5.56
N PHE A 11 -5.58 -11.23 6.81
CA PHE A 11 -5.31 -10.37 7.96
C PHE A 11 -3.80 -10.17 8.16
N ALA A 12 -3.00 -11.23 8.12
CA ALA A 12 -1.55 -11.17 8.29
C ALA A 12 -0.89 -10.31 7.20
N LEU A 13 -1.31 -10.48 5.94
CA LEU A 13 -0.80 -9.69 4.83
C LEU A 13 -1.21 -8.21 4.93
N ALA A 14 -2.46 -7.93 5.34
CA ALA A 14 -2.93 -6.57 5.60
C ALA A 14 -2.11 -5.90 6.72
N ALA A 15 -1.84 -6.61 7.82
CA ALA A 15 -1.03 -6.11 8.93
C ALA A 15 0.41 -5.83 8.50
N TYR A 16 1.02 -6.71 7.70
CA TYR A 16 2.34 -6.49 7.12
C TYR A 16 2.39 -5.23 6.25
N LEU A 17 1.44 -5.08 5.32
CA LEU A 17 1.37 -3.91 4.43
C LEU A 17 1.07 -2.62 5.21
N THR A 18 0.32 -2.72 6.31
CA THR A 18 0.09 -1.60 7.23
C THR A 18 1.41 -1.14 7.85
N GLY A 19 2.20 -2.04 8.43
CA GLY A 19 3.51 -1.68 8.97
C GLY A 19 4.45 -1.09 7.92
N LEU A 20 4.45 -1.68 6.72
CA LEU A 20 5.23 -1.20 5.59
C LEU A 20 4.82 0.23 5.17
N ILE A 21 3.52 0.51 5.01
CA ILE A 21 3.07 1.82 4.55
C ILE A 21 3.30 2.91 5.59
N TRP A 22 3.17 2.62 6.89
CA TRP A 22 3.50 3.57 7.95
C TRP A 22 4.99 3.92 7.93
N THR A 23 5.86 2.92 7.70
CA THR A 23 7.31 3.14 7.52
C THR A 23 7.58 4.04 6.30
N VAL A 24 6.87 3.82 5.20
CA VAL A 24 6.98 4.66 4.00
C VAL A 24 6.50 6.09 4.28
N GLN A 25 5.35 6.23 4.94
CA GLN A 25 4.70 7.50 5.21
C GLN A 25 5.52 8.41 6.14
N LEU A 26 6.03 7.85 7.23
CA LEU A 26 6.69 8.64 8.28
C LEU A 26 8.21 8.77 8.06
N VAL A 27 8.84 7.79 7.42
CA VAL A 27 10.29 7.74 7.29
C VAL A 27 10.73 7.96 5.86
N HIS A 28 10.34 7.08 4.93
CA HIS A 28 10.92 7.10 3.57
C HIS A 28 10.53 8.34 2.75
N TYR A 29 9.24 8.67 2.66
CA TYR A 29 8.83 9.82 1.85
C TYR A 29 9.34 11.16 2.41
N PRO A 30 9.27 11.43 3.72
CA PRO A 30 9.88 12.63 4.29
C PRO A 30 11.41 12.68 4.12
N SER A 31 12.10 11.53 4.14
CA SER A 31 13.56 11.51 3.97
C SER A 31 13.99 11.93 2.56
N PHE A 32 13.13 11.85 1.55
CA PHE A 32 13.45 12.31 0.20
C PHE A 32 13.78 13.81 0.16
N ALA A 33 13.14 14.60 1.01
CA ALA A 33 13.38 16.05 1.09
C ALA A 33 14.79 16.39 1.60
N GLN A 34 15.46 15.44 2.28
CA GLN A 34 16.78 15.62 2.89
C GLN A 34 17.93 15.19 1.96
N VAL A 35 17.62 14.61 0.79
CA VAL A 35 18.63 14.16 -0.17
C VAL A 35 19.13 15.33 -1.00
N ALA A 36 20.44 15.47 -1.12
CA ALA A 36 21.08 16.49 -1.94
C ALA A 36 20.60 16.40 -3.41
N PRO A 37 20.17 17.52 -4.04
CA PRO A 37 19.58 17.51 -5.37
C PRO A 37 20.43 16.82 -6.44
N GLU A 38 21.76 16.95 -6.34
CA GLU A 38 22.73 16.41 -7.31
C GLU A 38 22.77 14.88 -7.31
N LYS A 39 22.43 14.26 -6.16
CA LYS A 39 22.41 12.80 -5.99
C LYS A 39 20.99 12.22 -6.07
N PHE A 40 19.97 13.07 -6.16
CA PHE A 40 18.57 12.67 -5.98
C PHE A 40 18.12 11.63 -7.00
N VAL A 41 18.39 11.83 -8.30
CA VAL A 41 17.92 10.91 -9.35
C VAL A 41 18.48 9.50 -9.19
N VAL A 42 19.78 9.41 -8.85
CA VAL A 42 20.45 8.12 -8.63
C VAL A 42 19.86 7.43 -7.39
N PHE A 43 19.71 8.17 -6.30
CA PHE A 43 19.09 7.69 -5.06
C PHE A 43 17.65 7.21 -5.31
N HIS A 44 16.81 8.04 -5.94
CA HIS A 44 15.40 7.76 -6.18
C HIS A 44 15.20 6.56 -7.09
N ARG A 45 16.02 6.41 -8.14
CA ARG A 45 15.97 5.23 -9.02
C ARG A 45 16.26 3.95 -8.23
N GLN A 46 17.35 3.93 -7.46
CA GLN A 46 17.73 2.76 -6.66
C GLN A 46 16.67 2.44 -5.59
N HIS A 47 16.19 3.48 -4.90
CA HIS A 47 15.12 3.35 -3.91
C HIS A 47 13.84 2.79 -4.54
N SER A 48 13.39 3.38 -5.65
CA SER A 48 12.15 2.98 -6.33
C SER A 48 12.20 1.56 -6.85
N THR A 49 13.34 1.09 -7.38
CA THR A 49 13.48 -0.32 -7.80
C THR A 49 13.41 -1.27 -6.62
N ARG A 50 14.14 -0.98 -5.53
CA ARG A 50 14.20 -1.87 -4.35
C ARG A 50 12.86 -1.89 -3.60
N MET A 51 12.30 -0.72 -3.34
CA MET A 51 10.99 -0.60 -2.69
C MET A 51 9.86 -1.12 -3.58
N GLY A 52 9.99 -0.98 -4.90
CA GLY A 52 9.05 -1.54 -5.86
C GLY A 52 8.84 -3.03 -5.64
N TRP A 53 9.91 -3.81 -5.48
CA TRP A 53 9.81 -5.24 -5.18
C TRP A 53 9.17 -5.52 -3.81
N ILE A 54 9.60 -4.78 -2.78
CA ILE A 54 9.11 -4.96 -1.40
C ILE A 54 7.62 -4.66 -1.29
N VAL A 55 7.11 -3.70 -2.07
CA VAL A 55 5.70 -3.27 -2.02
C VAL A 55 4.84 -4.04 -3.02
N MET A 56 5.27 -4.18 -4.28
CA MET A 56 4.42 -4.72 -5.35
C MET A 56 4.09 -6.21 -5.17
N VAL A 57 5.05 -7.03 -4.74
CA VAL A 57 4.83 -8.47 -4.54
C VAL A 57 3.71 -8.72 -3.52
N PRO A 58 3.78 -8.19 -2.28
CA PRO A 58 2.70 -8.35 -1.32
C PRO A 58 1.40 -7.65 -1.75
N MET A 59 1.45 -6.53 -2.49
CA MET A 59 0.25 -5.86 -3.01
C MET A 59 -0.53 -6.70 -4.03
N VAL A 60 0.16 -7.39 -4.94
CA VAL A 60 -0.48 -8.28 -5.92
C VAL A 60 -1.08 -9.50 -5.23
N LEU A 61 -0.35 -10.08 -4.28
CA LEU A 61 -0.87 -11.16 -3.44
C LEU A 61 -2.10 -10.72 -2.63
N GLU A 62 -2.08 -9.51 -2.09
CA GLU A 62 -3.20 -8.93 -1.33
C GLU A 62 -4.45 -8.83 -2.19
N LEU A 63 -4.34 -8.35 -3.43
CA LEU A 63 -5.47 -8.25 -4.36
C LEU A 63 -6.07 -9.62 -4.67
N GLY A 64 -5.23 -10.61 -5.00
CA GLY A 64 -5.69 -11.97 -5.28
C GLY A 64 -6.37 -12.62 -4.07
N LEU A 65 -5.78 -12.48 -2.88
CA LEU A 65 -6.33 -13.02 -1.64
C LEU A 65 -7.61 -12.32 -1.19
N ALA A 66 -7.72 -11.01 -1.40
CA ALA A 66 -8.92 -10.24 -1.09
C ALA A 66 -10.08 -10.64 -2.01
N ALA A 67 -9.81 -10.79 -3.31
CA ALA A 67 -10.81 -11.26 -4.27
C ALA A 67 -11.27 -12.69 -3.96
N TRP A 68 -10.34 -13.58 -3.61
CA TRP A 68 -10.67 -14.94 -3.20
C TRP A 68 -11.50 -14.95 -1.91
N LEU A 69 -11.15 -14.15 -0.90
CA LEU A 69 -11.92 -14.04 0.34
C LEU A 69 -13.33 -13.50 0.09
N ALA A 70 -13.50 -12.49 -0.77
CA ALA A 70 -14.80 -11.97 -1.14
C ALA A 70 -15.69 -13.03 -1.82
N TRP A 71 -15.11 -13.85 -2.70
CA TRP A 71 -15.81 -14.92 -3.40
C TRP A 71 -16.18 -16.10 -2.49
N ALA A 72 -15.22 -16.59 -1.70
CA ALA A 72 -15.37 -17.80 -0.87
C ALA A 72 -16.05 -17.53 0.48
N GLY A 73 -15.96 -16.29 0.97
CA GLY A 73 -16.44 -15.85 2.29
C GLY A 73 -17.78 -15.13 2.25
N GLN A 74 -18.66 -15.41 1.29
CA GLN A 74 -19.95 -14.71 1.18
C GLN A 74 -20.81 -14.83 2.45
N ALA A 75 -20.68 -15.96 3.18
CA ALA A 75 -21.33 -16.17 4.47
C ALA A 75 -20.85 -15.21 5.58
N LEU A 76 -19.69 -14.56 5.42
CA LEU A 76 -19.15 -13.55 6.34
C LEU A 76 -19.75 -12.15 6.10
N GLY A 77 -20.71 -12.02 5.17
CA GLY A 77 -21.48 -10.80 4.93
C GLY A 77 -20.71 -9.72 4.16
N GLY A 78 -21.16 -8.46 4.26
CA GLY A 78 -20.62 -7.35 3.48
C GLY A 78 -19.17 -6.96 3.78
N ALA A 79 -18.61 -7.40 4.91
CA ALA A 79 -17.26 -7.04 5.34
C ALA A 79 -16.18 -7.53 4.36
N VAL A 80 -16.35 -8.69 3.72
CA VAL A 80 -15.38 -9.21 2.75
C VAL A 80 -15.33 -8.35 1.48
N TRP A 81 -16.48 -7.79 1.07
CA TRP A 81 -16.58 -6.89 -0.07
C TRP A 81 -16.01 -5.50 0.24
N TRP A 82 -16.23 -4.99 1.45
CA TRP A 82 -15.58 -3.77 1.92
C TRP A 82 -14.07 -3.91 2.00
N SER A 83 -13.56 -5.06 2.46
CA SER A 83 -12.13 -5.36 2.46
C SER A 83 -11.54 -5.33 1.03
N LEU A 84 -12.23 -5.92 0.05
CA LEU A 84 -11.82 -5.85 -1.36
C LEU A 84 -11.88 -4.41 -1.90
N ALA A 85 -12.94 -3.65 -1.59
CA ALA A 85 -13.08 -2.26 -2.01
C ALA A 85 -11.93 -1.38 -1.51
N LEU A 86 -11.47 -1.59 -0.27
CA LEU A 86 -10.28 -0.90 0.26
C LEU A 86 -9.01 -1.24 -0.53
N VAL A 87 -8.81 -2.51 -0.91
CA VAL A 87 -7.67 -2.91 -1.75
C VAL A 87 -7.75 -2.24 -3.13
N LEU A 88 -8.93 -2.19 -3.75
CA LEU A 88 -9.12 -1.51 -5.03
C LEU A 88 -8.83 0.00 -4.93
N LEU A 89 -9.26 0.64 -3.84
CA LEU A 89 -8.94 2.05 -3.56
C LEU A 89 -7.41 2.26 -3.43
N ILE A 90 -6.72 1.37 -2.70
CA ILE A 90 -5.25 1.43 -2.55
C ILE A 90 -4.57 1.30 -3.92
N TRP A 91 -5.01 0.37 -4.76
CA TRP A 91 -4.50 0.18 -6.11
C TRP A 91 -4.74 1.40 -6.99
N ALA A 92 -5.95 1.98 -6.95
CA ALA A 92 -6.27 3.21 -7.67
C ALA A 92 -5.39 4.38 -7.21
N ALA A 93 -5.23 4.61 -5.91
CA ALA A 93 -4.36 5.66 -5.37
C ALA A 93 -2.88 5.42 -5.74
N THR A 94 -2.45 4.16 -5.84
CA THR A 94 -1.09 3.82 -6.26
C THR A 94 -0.86 4.20 -7.72
N PHE A 95 -1.71 3.74 -8.63
CA PHE A 95 -1.53 3.97 -10.06
C PHE A 95 -1.81 5.40 -10.51
N PHE A 96 -2.88 6.02 -10.00
CA PHE A 96 -3.31 7.33 -10.48
C PHE A 96 -2.65 8.50 -9.76
N ILE A 97 -2.05 8.26 -8.58
CA ILE A 97 -1.46 9.33 -7.77
C ILE A 97 0.03 9.06 -7.52
N SER A 98 0.36 7.93 -6.90
CA SER A 98 1.74 7.65 -6.47
C SER A 98 2.69 7.48 -7.66
N VAL A 99 2.29 6.71 -8.69
CA VAL A 99 3.11 6.48 -9.89
C VAL A 99 3.43 7.78 -10.64
N PRO A 100 2.48 8.69 -10.92
CA PRO A 100 2.78 10.00 -11.52
C PRO A 100 3.80 10.83 -10.71
N PHE A 101 3.68 10.86 -9.37
CA PHE A 101 4.67 11.54 -8.53
C PHE A 101 6.05 10.90 -8.65
N HIS A 102 6.15 9.56 -8.59
CA HIS A 102 7.42 8.86 -8.77
C HIS A 102 8.03 9.10 -10.17
N ASN A 103 7.22 9.16 -11.23
CA ASN A 103 7.68 9.48 -12.57
C ASN A 103 8.26 10.89 -12.67
N ARG A 104 7.65 11.87 -11.98
CA ARG A 104 8.17 13.24 -11.90
C ARG A 104 9.49 13.29 -11.12
N LEU A 105 9.59 12.55 -10.02
CA LEU A 105 10.81 12.46 -9.21
C LEU A 105 11.95 11.72 -9.91
N ALA A 106 11.63 10.82 -10.85
CA ALA A 106 12.62 10.15 -11.68
C ALA A 106 13.36 11.12 -12.64
N GLN A 107 12.80 12.31 -12.90
CA GLN A 107 13.39 13.34 -13.75
C GLN A 107 14.28 14.31 -12.98
N GLY A 108 14.22 14.35 -11.65
CA GLY A 108 14.97 15.31 -10.85
C GLY A 108 14.36 15.55 -9.47
N TYR A 109 15.12 16.23 -8.61
CA TYR A 109 14.62 16.69 -7.32
C TYR A 109 13.45 17.65 -7.53
N ASN A 110 12.33 17.39 -6.87
CA ASN A 110 11.16 18.26 -6.91
C ASN A 110 10.42 18.23 -5.57
N TYR A 111 10.61 19.27 -4.76
CA TYR A 111 9.99 19.34 -3.43
C TYR A 111 8.46 19.26 -3.47
N ILE A 112 7.82 19.92 -4.44
CA ILE A 112 6.35 19.89 -4.60
C ILE A 112 5.86 18.45 -4.86
N ALA A 113 6.60 17.68 -5.65
CA ALA A 113 6.29 16.27 -5.89
C ALA A 113 6.52 15.40 -4.64
N ILE A 114 7.54 15.69 -3.83
CA ILE A 114 7.79 14.99 -2.56
C ILE A 114 6.67 15.28 -1.55
N ASP A 115 6.32 16.55 -1.34
CA ASP A 115 5.23 16.93 -0.43
C ASP A 115 3.88 16.36 -0.91
N GLY A 116 3.62 16.40 -2.21
CA GLY A 116 2.45 15.75 -2.82
C GLY A 116 2.40 14.25 -2.54
N LEU A 117 3.52 13.55 -2.63
CA LEU A 117 3.62 12.12 -2.32
C LEU A 117 3.31 11.83 -0.84
N VAL A 118 3.88 12.60 0.08
CA VAL A 118 3.61 12.48 1.53
C VAL A 118 2.14 12.73 1.85
N ARG A 119 1.55 13.80 1.31
CA ARG A 119 0.16 14.18 1.59
C ARG A 119 -0.83 13.16 1.04
N THR A 120 -0.62 12.72 -0.20
CA THR A 120 -1.56 11.82 -0.86
C THR A 120 -1.42 10.36 -0.42
N ASN A 121 -0.25 9.96 0.09
CA ASN A 121 -0.06 8.61 0.61
C ASN A 121 -0.83 8.33 1.91
N TRP A 122 -1.37 9.35 2.59
CA TRP A 122 -2.31 9.17 3.69
C TRP A 122 -3.56 8.39 3.28
N ILE A 123 -4.02 8.50 2.03
CA ILE A 123 -5.16 7.71 1.53
C ILE A 123 -4.87 6.21 1.67
N ARG A 124 -3.69 5.79 1.19
CA ARG A 124 -3.24 4.39 1.27
C ARG A 124 -2.95 3.98 2.72
N THR A 125 -2.33 4.86 3.50
CA THR A 125 -2.00 4.62 4.91
C THR A 125 -3.26 4.34 5.72
N LEU A 126 -4.29 5.18 5.58
CA LEU A 126 -5.57 4.99 6.27
C LEU A 126 -6.31 3.76 5.75
N ALA A 127 -6.37 3.55 4.43
CA ALA A 127 -7.04 2.38 3.86
C ALA A 127 -6.41 1.06 4.33
N TRP A 128 -5.07 0.96 4.32
CA TRP A 128 -4.37 -0.20 4.87
C TRP A 128 -4.51 -0.29 6.38
N THR A 129 -4.64 0.80 7.12
CA THR A 129 -4.88 0.75 8.57
C THR A 129 -6.27 0.22 8.90
N VAL A 130 -7.31 0.67 8.18
CA VAL A 130 -8.71 0.24 8.41
C VAL A 130 -8.92 -1.23 8.07
N ARG A 131 -8.28 -1.72 7.01
CA ARG A 131 -8.47 -3.08 6.49
C ARG A 131 -8.22 -4.21 7.51
N PRO A 132 -7.10 -4.28 8.24
CA PRO A 132 -6.88 -5.32 9.25
C PRO A 132 -7.86 -5.18 10.43
N PHE A 133 -8.30 -3.97 10.83
CA PHE A 133 -9.36 -3.85 11.83
C PHE A 133 -10.66 -4.50 11.36
N LEU A 134 -11.06 -4.23 10.11
CA LEU A 134 -12.25 -4.86 9.50
C LEU A 134 -12.11 -6.39 9.39
N LEU A 135 -10.94 -6.89 8.97
CA LEU A 135 -10.69 -8.33 8.93
C LEU A 135 -10.64 -8.95 10.33
N GLY A 136 -10.17 -8.19 11.32
CA GLY A 136 -10.10 -8.58 12.72
C GLY A 136 -11.48 -8.83 13.33
N THR A 137 -12.51 -8.09 12.93
CA THR A 137 -13.89 -8.33 13.40
C THR A 137 -14.48 -9.65 12.88
N LEU A 138 -13.87 -10.26 11.85
CA LEU A 138 -14.32 -11.54 11.28
C LEU A 138 -13.57 -12.75 11.88
N LEU A 139 -12.54 -12.51 12.70
CA LEU A 139 -11.73 -13.56 13.34
C LEU A 139 -12.34 -14.08 14.66
N TRP A 140 -13.38 -13.41 15.17
CA TRP A 140 -14.10 -13.73 16.41
C TRP A 140 -15.54 -14.14 16.10
#